data_AF-A0A7Y1Z4A2-F1
#
_entry.id   AF-A0A7Y1Z4A2-F1
#
_cell.length_a   1.000
_cell.length_b   1.000
_cell.length_c   1.000
_cell.angle_alpha   90.00
_cell.angle_beta   90.00
_cell.angle_gamma   90.00
#
_symmetry.space_group_name_H-M   'P 1'
#
loop_
_entity.id
_entity.type
_entity.pdbx_description
1 polymer ?
#
loop_
_entity_poly.entity_id
_entity_poly.type
_entity_poly.pdbx_seq_one_letter_code
_entity_poly.pdbx_strand_id
1 'polypeptide(L)'
;MKQLLLVLFALFCVQLSFSQGEASNWYFGSGAGLNFDPNTGTVTADPSAIGTISTNEGCSSISDPNGNLLFYTDGRTVWDRNFQIMPNADYLGGSGLLGDPSSTSSAVIVPKPGNADQYYIFTVDEPHHNNAWAYPDQGPADQNGNPIGFYEETFGNQPTSINIDDGFNNGFNYTLVDLSLNGGFGDVVPTEKNIHLITYDPNDQSHVPYKCAEKITAVEHADGDSYWVITHFIDTFYAFRVDSNGVNPNAVTSQQTPFITTEGYRRNGIGYLKSSPDGSKLAICHAQNLDTPSSNTASGNTGSLWLYDFDNLTGMVNNPLNLQNNT
;
A
#
# COMPACT_ATOMS: atom_id res chain seq x y z
N MET A 1 55.69 4.02 4.91
CA MET A 1 54.90 4.07 3.65
C MET A 1 53.69 3.15 3.65
N LYS A 2 53.79 1.85 4.00
CA LYS A 2 52.62 0.94 4.00
C LYS A 2 51.50 1.32 4.99
N GLN A 3 51.84 1.84 6.17
CA GLN A 3 50.85 2.30 7.15
C GLN A 3 50.20 3.65 6.78
N LEU A 4 50.88 4.47 5.98
CA LEU A 4 50.31 5.76 5.52
C LEU A 4 49.27 5.54 4.40
N LEU A 5 49.44 4.49 3.58
CA LEU A 5 48.43 4.09 2.57
C LEU A 5 47.14 3.54 3.20
N LEU A 6 47.22 2.82 4.32
CA LEU A 6 46.05 2.28 5.02
C LEU A 6 45.19 3.38 5.65
N VAL A 7 45.81 4.46 6.15
CA VAL A 7 45.09 5.62 6.69
C VAL A 7 44.42 6.44 5.58
N LEU A 8 45.08 6.60 4.42
CA LEU A 8 44.47 7.25 3.25
C LEU A 8 43.34 6.43 2.63
N PHE A 9 43.42 5.09 2.65
CA PHE A 9 42.34 4.21 2.18
C PHE A 9 41.13 4.26 3.13
N ALA A 10 41.35 4.32 4.45
CA ALA A 10 40.29 4.47 5.44
C ALA A 10 39.58 5.84 5.38
N LEU A 11 40.30 6.92 5.02
CA LEU A 11 39.73 8.26 4.83
C LEU A 11 38.91 8.41 3.53
N PHE A 12 39.13 7.54 2.53
CA PHE A 12 38.28 7.47 1.32
C PHE A 12 37.04 6.57 1.50
N CYS A 13 36.97 5.84 2.61
CA CYS A 13 35.82 5.02 3.00
C CYS A 13 34.85 5.73 3.94
N VAL A 14 35.01 7.04 4.18
CA VAL A 14 33.90 7.87 4.67
C VAL A 14 32.94 8.01 3.50
N GLN A 15 32.13 6.97 3.28
CA GLN A 15 31.00 7.07 2.39
C GLN A 15 30.17 8.24 2.92
N LEU A 16 29.95 9.22 2.05
CA LEU A 16 28.88 10.17 2.22
C LEU A 16 27.60 9.32 2.25
N SER A 17 27.18 8.92 3.45
CA SER A 17 25.81 8.48 3.68
C SER A 17 24.96 9.71 3.44
N PHE A 18 24.54 9.92 2.20
CA PHE A 18 23.45 10.85 1.95
C PHE A 18 22.24 10.25 2.64
N SER A 19 21.72 10.95 3.65
CA SER A 19 20.35 10.72 4.04
C SER A 19 19.50 11.13 2.84
N GLN A 20 18.76 10.18 2.30
CA GLN A 20 17.86 10.38 1.17
C GLN A 20 16.66 11.20 1.65
N GLY A 21 16.38 12.34 1.01
CA GLY A 21 15.34 13.29 1.41
C GLY A 21 13.92 12.82 1.06
N GLU A 22 13.79 11.76 0.29
CA GLU A 22 12.53 11.24 -0.27
C GLU A 22 11.50 10.87 0.80
N ALA A 23 11.97 10.60 2.02
CA ALA A 23 11.14 10.33 3.21
C ALA A 23 11.09 11.51 4.20
N SER A 24 11.38 12.75 3.79
CA SER A 24 11.44 13.89 4.71
C SER A 24 10.08 14.40 5.19
N ASN A 25 9.00 14.24 4.42
CA ASN A 25 7.68 14.78 4.80
C ASN A 25 6.69 13.64 5.00
N TRP A 26 6.09 13.56 6.19
CA TRP A 26 5.14 12.51 6.57
C TRP A 26 3.81 13.18 6.89
N TYR A 27 2.75 12.80 6.18
CA TYR A 27 1.39 13.28 6.42
C TYR A 27 0.47 12.12 6.74
N PHE A 28 -0.31 12.29 7.80
CA PHE A 28 -1.20 11.28 8.35
C PHE A 28 -2.63 11.81 8.43
N GLY A 29 -3.56 10.91 8.75
CA GLY A 29 -4.94 11.26 9.05
C GLY A 29 -5.13 12.42 10.03
N SER A 30 -6.29 13.08 9.93
CA SER A 30 -6.62 14.31 10.66
C SER A 30 -5.65 15.48 10.38
N GLY A 31 -4.95 15.44 9.24
CA GLY A 31 -3.99 16.46 8.81
C GLY A 31 -2.74 16.59 9.67
N ALA A 32 -2.38 15.55 10.44
CA ALA A 32 -1.13 15.56 11.19
C ALA A 32 0.06 15.46 10.23
N GLY A 33 1.12 16.24 10.49
CA GLY A 33 2.32 16.25 9.64
C GLY A 33 3.61 16.34 10.44
N LEU A 34 4.66 15.70 9.92
CA LEU A 34 6.03 15.78 10.41
C LEU A 34 6.98 16.09 9.25
N ASN A 35 7.96 16.95 9.50
CA ASN A 35 9.09 17.17 8.62
C ASN A 35 10.37 16.71 9.34
N PHE A 36 11.12 15.84 8.68
CA PHE A 36 12.44 15.35 9.06
C PHE A 36 13.48 16.07 8.22
N ASP A 37 14.34 16.86 8.86
CA ASP A 37 15.48 17.48 8.21
C ASP A 37 16.68 16.51 8.21
N PRO A 38 17.03 15.92 7.06
CA PRO A 38 18.11 14.95 6.97
C PRO A 38 19.50 15.56 7.25
N ASN A 39 19.65 16.88 7.10
CA ASN A 39 20.92 17.57 7.31
C ASN A 39 21.18 17.87 8.78
N THR A 40 20.13 18.17 9.55
CA THR A 40 20.25 18.49 10.98
C THR A 40 19.83 17.35 11.90
N GLY A 41 19.12 16.34 11.38
CA GLY A 41 18.53 15.24 12.14
C GLY A 41 17.37 15.68 13.04
N THR A 42 16.81 16.86 12.79
CA THR A 42 15.70 17.40 13.59
C THR A 42 14.35 16.97 13.00
N VAL A 43 13.34 16.88 13.88
CA VAL A 43 11.96 16.57 13.50
C VAL A 43 11.05 17.68 14.00
N THR A 44 10.25 18.24 13.11
CA THR A 44 9.30 19.33 13.43
C THR A 44 7.89 18.96 12.99
N ALA A 45 6.89 19.43 13.74
CA ALA A 45 5.50 19.31 13.31
C ALA A 45 5.22 20.24 12.14
N ASP A 46 4.47 19.75 11.15
CA ASP A 46 3.97 20.51 10.02
C ASP A 46 2.42 20.52 10.03
N PRO A 47 1.78 21.66 10.36
CA PRO A 47 0.33 21.76 10.41
C PRO A 47 -0.31 22.01 9.03
N SER A 48 0.46 22.04 7.94
CA SER A 48 -0.03 22.50 6.64
C SER A 48 -1.08 21.58 6.01
N ALA A 49 -1.12 20.30 6.40
CA ALA A 49 -2.13 19.34 5.95
C ALA A 49 -3.46 19.40 6.74
N ILE A 50 -3.60 20.25 7.76
CA ILE A 50 -4.84 20.40 8.52
C ILE A 50 -6.01 20.72 7.58
N GLY A 51 -7.06 19.91 7.63
CA GLY A 51 -8.25 20.07 6.78
C GLY A 51 -8.14 19.44 5.38
N THR A 52 -7.06 18.71 5.09
CA THR A 52 -6.89 17.98 3.82
C THR A 52 -7.13 16.48 3.98
N ILE A 53 -6.11 15.71 4.37
CA ILE A 53 -6.18 14.26 4.56
C ILE A 53 -6.89 13.89 5.86
N SER A 54 -7.89 13.02 5.75
CA SER A 54 -8.70 12.54 6.88
C SER A 54 -8.97 11.05 6.71
N THR A 55 -8.02 10.23 7.19
CA THR A 55 -8.09 8.76 7.19
C THR A 55 -7.78 8.22 8.59
N ASN A 56 -8.28 7.03 8.92
CA ASN A 56 -7.93 6.35 10.17
C ASN A 56 -6.75 5.40 10.01
N GLU A 57 -6.47 4.96 8.78
CA GLU A 57 -5.55 3.87 8.48
C GLU A 57 -4.46 4.31 7.50
N GLY A 58 -4.37 3.65 6.34
CA GLY A 58 -3.28 3.85 5.39
C GLY A 58 -3.18 5.27 4.85
N CYS A 59 -1.94 5.72 4.67
CA CYS A 59 -1.57 6.95 3.98
C CYS A 59 -0.16 6.80 3.42
N SER A 60 0.19 7.62 2.43
CA SER A 60 1.52 7.66 1.83
C SER A 60 1.89 9.09 1.44
N SER A 61 3.17 9.44 1.58
CA SER A 61 3.73 10.71 1.15
C SER A 61 5.11 10.49 0.53
N ILE A 62 5.49 11.35 -0.40
CA ILE A 62 6.81 11.29 -1.02
C ILE A 62 7.40 12.70 -1.22
N SER A 63 8.70 12.79 -1.01
CA SER A 63 9.50 13.99 -1.25
C SER A 63 10.49 13.77 -2.40
N ASP A 64 11.06 14.86 -2.89
CA ASP A 64 12.22 14.83 -3.77
C ASP A 64 13.51 14.46 -3.01
N PRO A 65 14.64 14.21 -3.71
CA PRO A 65 15.92 13.91 -3.06
C PRO A 65 16.46 15.00 -2.13
N ASN A 66 15.94 16.23 -2.23
CA ASN A 66 16.31 17.36 -1.37
C ASN A 66 15.40 17.50 -0.14
N GLY A 67 14.38 16.64 0.01
CA GLY A 67 13.43 16.69 1.11
C GLY A 67 12.23 17.62 0.90
N ASN A 68 12.00 18.11 -0.31
CA ASN A 68 10.81 18.90 -0.62
C ASN A 68 9.62 17.97 -0.88
N LEU A 69 8.47 18.25 -0.26
CA LEU A 69 7.23 17.51 -0.55
C LEU A 69 6.89 17.56 -2.04
N LEU A 70 6.52 16.41 -2.59
CA LEU A 70 5.96 16.31 -3.94
C LEU A 70 4.44 16.16 -3.87
N PHE A 71 3.97 15.12 -3.17
CA PHE A 71 2.55 14.85 -2.97
C PHE A 71 2.33 13.80 -1.87
N TYR A 72 1.07 13.64 -1.47
CA TYR A 72 0.62 12.64 -0.49
C TYR A 72 -0.80 12.16 -0.80
N THR A 73 -1.20 11.02 -0.24
CA THR A 73 -2.48 10.39 -0.51
C THR A 73 -2.96 9.51 0.66
N ASP A 74 -4.27 9.36 0.80
CA ASP A 74 -4.92 8.36 1.65
C ASP A 74 -5.27 7.06 0.88
N GLY A 75 -4.84 6.96 -0.38
CA GLY A 75 -5.20 5.87 -1.29
C GLY A 75 -6.48 6.12 -2.10
N ARG A 76 -7.22 7.21 -1.86
CA ARG A 76 -8.41 7.61 -2.61
C ARG A 76 -8.28 8.99 -3.23
N THR A 77 -7.74 9.93 -2.47
CA THR A 77 -7.50 11.31 -2.89
C THR A 77 -6.00 11.59 -2.90
N VAL A 78 -5.54 12.35 -3.89
CA VAL A 78 -4.12 12.76 -3.98
C VAL A 78 -4.03 14.27 -3.80
N TRP A 79 -3.17 14.72 -2.89
CA TRP A 79 -2.90 16.13 -2.64
C TRP A 79 -1.47 16.47 -3.08
N ASP A 80 -1.33 17.59 -3.78
CA ASP A 80 -0.05 18.13 -4.19
C ASP A 80 0.74 18.76 -3.03
N ARG A 81 1.94 19.22 -3.34
CA ARG A 81 2.82 19.94 -2.41
C ARG A 81 2.28 21.25 -1.84
N ASN A 82 1.20 21.80 -2.41
CA ASN A 82 0.49 22.98 -1.90
C ASN A 82 -0.77 22.60 -1.13
N PHE A 83 -0.92 21.32 -0.76
CA PHE A 83 -2.05 20.81 0.01
C PHE A 83 -3.38 20.96 -0.74
N GLN A 84 -3.33 21.05 -2.08
CA GLN A 84 -4.51 21.08 -2.95
C GLN A 84 -4.73 19.70 -3.57
N ILE A 85 -5.99 19.33 -3.79
CA ILE A 85 -6.31 18.06 -4.46
C ILE A 85 -5.79 18.14 -5.91
N MET A 86 -5.00 17.15 -6.33
CA MET A 86 -4.59 17.01 -7.72
C MET A 86 -5.84 16.77 -8.60
N PRO A 87 -5.88 17.31 -9.83
CA PRO A 87 -6.95 16.95 -10.74
C PRO A 87 -7.00 15.44 -10.97
N ASN A 88 -8.17 14.93 -11.35
CA ASN A 88 -8.42 13.51 -11.61
C ASN A 88 -8.12 12.56 -10.44
N ALA A 89 -8.04 13.09 -9.22
CA ALA A 89 -7.70 12.37 -8.00
C ALA A 89 -8.53 12.84 -6.79
N ASP A 90 -9.76 13.34 -7.03
CA ASP A 90 -10.71 13.71 -5.99
C ASP A 90 -11.76 12.61 -5.82
N TYR A 91 -11.68 11.82 -4.75
CA TYR A 91 -12.62 10.73 -4.50
C TYR A 91 -14.04 11.23 -4.28
N LEU A 92 -14.23 12.26 -3.45
CA LEU A 92 -15.55 12.84 -3.18
C LEU A 92 -16.07 13.63 -4.39
N GLY A 93 -15.18 14.12 -5.24
CA GLY A 93 -15.48 14.69 -6.55
C GLY A 93 -15.73 13.67 -7.66
N GLY A 94 -15.70 12.36 -7.37
CA GLY A 94 -16.02 11.28 -8.32
C GLY A 94 -14.89 10.95 -9.30
N SER A 95 -13.65 11.35 -9.01
CA SER A 95 -12.49 11.12 -9.86
C SER A 95 -11.34 10.39 -9.16
N GLY A 96 -11.51 9.99 -7.90
CA GLY A 96 -10.45 9.42 -7.06
C GLY A 96 -9.90 8.07 -7.49
N LEU A 97 -8.97 7.58 -6.65
CA LEU A 97 -8.34 6.28 -6.76
C LEU A 97 -9.16 5.20 -6.03
N LEU A 98 -8.86 3.93 -6.32
CA LEU A 98 -9.57 2.75 -5.79
C LEU A 98 -8.86 2.12 -4.59
N GLY A 99 -8.47 2.93 -3.61
CA GLY A 99 -8.12 2.45 -2.26
C GLY A 99 -9.31 2.66 -1.31
N ASP A 100 -9.12 2.30 -0.03
CA ASP A 100 -10.20 2.40 0.97
C ASP A 100 -9.66 2.89 2.33
N PRO A 101 -10.42 3.72 3.08
CA PRO A 101 -9.99 4.25 4.38
C PRO A 101 -9.91 3.20 5.48
N SER A 102 -10.49 2.01 5.26
CA SER A 102 -10.43 0.82 6.12
C SER A 102 -9.41 -0.21 5.61
N SER A 103 -8.54 0.18 4.67
CA SER A 103 -7.36 -0.58 4.29
C SER A 103 -6.15 -0.17 5.14
N THR A 104 -5.63 -1.13 5.91
CA THR A 104 -4.49 -0.93 6.82
C THR A 104 -3.23 -0.42 6.12
N SER A 105 -3.05 -0.75 4.85
CA SER A 105 -2.02 -0.17 3.97
C SER A 105 -2.64 0.25 2.63
N SER A 106 -3.40 1.36 2.66
CA SER A 106 -4.18 1.85 1.52
C SER A 106 -3.37 2.24 0.28
N ALA A 107 -2.12 2.68 0.42
CA ALA A 107 -1.27 3.05 -0.72
C ALA A 107 0.24 2.96 -0.48
N VAL A 108 0.99 2.72 -1.57
CA VAL A 108 2.45 2.94 -1.65
C VAL A 108 2.77 3.73 -2.91
N ILE A 109 3.68 4.71 -2.78
CA ILE A 109 4.18 5.52 -3.88
C ILE A 109 5.55 5.00 -4.31
N VAL A 110 5.75 4.81 -5.62
CA VAL A 110 7.00 4.33 -6.22
C VAL A 110 7.41 5.25 -7.37
N PRO A 111 8.66 5.76 -7.41
CA PRO A 111 9.16 6.51 -8.57
C PRO A 111 9.07 5.67 -9.84
N LYS A 112 8.76 6.29 -10.99
CA LYS A 112 8.86 5.61 -12.29
C LYS A 112 10.31 5.69 -12.76
N PRO A 113 11.04 4.56 -12.89
CA PRO A 113 12.41 4.61 -13.36
C PRO A 113 12.54 5.30 -14.72
N GLY A 114 13.66 5.98 -14.93
CA GLY A 114 13.91 6.74 -16.16
C GLY A 114 13.06 8.00 -16.35
N ASN A 115 12.19 8.38 -15.40
CA ASN A 115 11.50 9.68 -15.41
C ASN A 115 11.36 10.25 -13.99
N ALA A 116 12.09 11.33 -13.70
CA ALA A 116 12.11 11.98 -12.39
C ALA A 116 10.81 12.72 -12.02
N ASP A 117 9.94 13.02 -13.00
CA ASP A 117 8.67 13.72 -12.77
C ASP A 117 7.48 12.76 -12.66
N GLN A 118 7.70 11.44 -12.79
CA GLN A 118 6.62 10.45 -12.82
C GLN A 118 6.71 9.46 -11.67
N TYR A 119 5.55 9.17 -11.07
CA TYR A 119 5.40 8.29 -9.92
C TYR A 119 4.17 7.42 -10.09
N TYR A 120 4.25 6.19 -9.61
CA TYR A 120 3.11 5.29 -9.50
C TYR A 120 2.57 5.29 -8.07
N ILE A 121 1.26 5.41 -7.95
CA ILE A 121 0.53 5.12 -6.71
C ILE A 121 -0.10 3.75 -6.88
N PHE A 122 0.27 2.80 -6.02
CA PHE A 122 -0.40 1.52 -5.91
C PHE A 122 -1.38 1.59 -4.75
N THR A 123 -2.62 1.15 -4.97
CA THR A 123 -3.69 1.19 -3.97
C THR A 123 -4.20 -0.21 -3.67
N VAL A 124 -4.62 -0.39 -2.42
CA VAL A 124 -5.25 -1.62 -1.93
C VAL A 124 -6.58 -1.27 -1.29
N ASP A 125 -7.62 -2.01 -1.68
CA ASP A 125 -8.96 -1.91 -1.13
C ASP A 125 -9.17 -2.81 0.11
N GLU A 126 -10.10 -2.43 1.00
CA GLU A 126 -10.61 -3.32 2.05
C GLU A 126 -11.47 -4.40 1.37
N PRO A 127 -11.21 -5.70 1.62
CA PRO A 127 -12.07 -6.77 1.10
C PRO A 127 -13.36 -6.90 1.94
N HIS A 128 -14.25 -5.89 1.88
CA HIS A 128 -15.46 -5.81 2.69
C HIS A 128 -16.44 -6.95 2.36
N HIS A 129 -17.00 -7.61 3.38
CA HIS A 129 -17.90 -8.76 3.18
C HIS A 129 -19.24 -8.38 2.54
N ASN A 130 -19.83 -7.21 2.87
CA ASN A 130 -21.06 -6.77 2.21
C ASN A 130 -20.87 -6.51 0.71
N ASN A 131 -19.69 -6.04 0.28
CA ASN A 131 -19.35 -5.89 -1.13
C ASN A 131 -19.11 -7.27 -1.77
N ALA A 132 -18.46 -8.19 -1.05
CA ALA A 132 -18.29 -9.56 -1.49
C ALA A 132 -19.63 -10.32 -1.67
N TRP A 133 -20.60 -10.11 -0.78
CA TRP A 133 -21.93 -10.71 -0.90
C TRP A 133 -22.79 -10.11 -2.03
N ALA A 134 -22.49 -8.87 -2.43
CA ALA A 134 -23.14 -8.23 -3.57
C ALA A 134 -22.55 -8.68 -4.92
N TYR A 135 -21.34 -9.25 -4.92
CA TYR A 135 -20.64 -9.63 -6.14
C TYR A 135 -21.51 -10.48 -7.08
N PRO A 136 -21.56 -10.16 -8.40
CA PRO A 136 -20.77 -9.16 -9.12
C PRO A 136 -21.38 -7.74 -9.12
N ASP A 137 -22.52 -7.53 -8.47
CA ASP A 137 -23.20 -6.24 -8.41
C ASP A 137 -22.55 -5.30 -7.38
N GLN A 138 -22.94 -4.03 -7.43
CA GLN A 138 -22.49 -3.01 -6.47
C GLN A 138 -23.15 -3.23 -5.12
N GLY A 139 -22.34 -3.31 -4.06
CA GLY A 139 -22.78 -3.44 -2.69
C GLY A 139 -23.26 -2.13 -2.05
N PRO A 140 -23.55 -2.17 -0.73
CA PRO A 140 -23.50 -3.34 0.13
C PRO A 140 -24.72 -4.26 -0.01
N ALA A 141 -24.54 -5.58 0.18
CA ALA A 141 -25.62 -6.56 0.29
C ALA A 141 -25.53 -7.36 1.61
N ASP A 142 -26.63 -8.00 2.03
CA ASP A 142 -26.66 -8.99 3.11
C ASP A 142 -26.06 -10.34 2.65
N GLN A 143 -25.87 -11.29 3.57
CA GLN A 143 -25.32 -12.63 3.26
C GLN A 143 -26.11 -13.45 2.23
N ASN A 144 -27.34 -13.05 1.89
CA ASN A 144 -28.15 -13.70 0.86
C ASN A 144 -28.07 -12.96 -0.48
N GLY A 145 -27.24 -11.91 -0.58
CA GLY A 145 -27.09 -11.07 -1.77
C GLY A 145 -28.20 -10.02 -1.93
N ASN A 146 -29.02 -9.75 -0.91
CA ASN A 146 -30.02 -8.68 -1.00
C ASN A 146 -29.37 -7.32 -0.71
N PRO A 147 -29.56 -6.29 -1.57
CA PRO A 147 -29.02 -4.96 -1.30
C PRO A 147 -29.50 -4.38 0.03
N ILE A 148 -28.58 -3.77 0.78
CA ILE A 148 -28.85 -3.10 2.05
C ILE A 148 -28.40 -1.64 1.99
N GLY A 149 -28.95 -0.80 2.87
CA GLY A 149 -28.69 0.66 2.88
C GLY A 149 -27.52 1.09 3.77
N PHE A 150 -26.72 0.16 4.25
CA PHE A 150 -25.66 0.40 5.23
C PHE A 150 -24.62 -0.72 5.20
N TYR A 151 -23.40 -0.43 5.64
CA TYR A 151 -22.39 -1.45 5.90
C TYR A 151 -22.56 -2.01 7.31
N GLU A 152 -22.49 -3.34 7.44
CA GLU A 152 -22.55 -4.01 8.72
C GLU A 152 -21.21 -3.86 9.44
N GLU A 153 -21.17 -3.09 10.53
CA GLU A 153 -19.95 -2.88 11.31
C GLU A 153 -19.81 -3.85 12.49
N THR A 154 -18.60 -4.39 12.66
CA THR A 154 -18.32 -5.44 13.65
C THR A 154 -17.85 -4.92 15.01
N PHE A 155 -18.32 -3.76 15.52
CA PHE A 155 -17.88 -3.28 16.85
C PHE A 155 -18.90 -2.42 17.60
N GLY A 156 -20.20 -2.75 17.54
CA GLY A 156 -21.23 -1.97 18.25
C GLY A 156 -21.33 -0.50 17.80
N ASN A 157 -20.58 -0.13 16.76
CA ASN A 157 -20.70 1.13 16.07
C ASN A 157 -22.02 1.13 15.29
N GLN A 158 -22.62 2.31 15.20
CA GLN A 158 -23.76 2.50 14.31
C GLN A 158 -23.35 2.15 12.87
N PRO A 159 -24.27 1.63 12.06
CA PRO A 159 -24.01 1.37 10.65
C PRO A 159 -23.38 2.60 10.00
N THR A 160 -22.30 2.40 9.26
CA THR A 160 -21.64 3.49 8.55
C THR A 160 -22.45 3.85 7.29
N SER A 161 -22.40 5.12 6.91
CA SER A 161 -23.13 5.61 5.74
C SER A 161 -22.51 5.05 4.46
N ILE A 162 -23.33 4.66 3.48
CA ILE A 162 -22.88 4.14 2.18
C ILE A 162 -21.91 5.08 1.42
N ASN A 163 -21.89 6.38 1.74
CA ASN A 163 -21.09 7.37 1.02
C ASN A 163 -19.58 7.31 1.31
N ILE A 164 -19.09 6.35 2.12
CA ILE A 164 -17.66 6.25 2.46
C ILE A 164 -16.89 5.25 1.59
N ASP A 165 -17.58 4.35 0.92
CA ASP A 165 -17.07 3.21 0.14
C ASP A 165 -17.82 3.20 -1.21
N ASP A 166 -17.20 2.68 -2.26
CA ASP A 166 -17.77 2.72 -3.62
C ASP A 166 -18.67 1.52 -3.95
N GLY A 167 -18.86 0.60 -3.00
CA GLY A 167 -19.66 -0.61 -3.12
C GLY A 167 -18.93 -1.78 -3.77
N PHE A 168 -17.61 -1.69 -3.98
CA PHE A 168 -16.82 -2.73 -4.61
C PHE A 168 -15.63 -3.13 -3.75
N ASN A 169 -15.17 -4.38 -3.93
CA ASN A 169 -13.82 -4.76 -3.55
C ASN A 169 -12.96 -4.63 -4.81
N ASN A 170 -12.24 -3.52 -4.95
CA ASN A 170 -11.46 -3.15 -6.13
C ASN A 170 -10.11 -3.88 -6.21
N GLY A 171 -9.66 -4.51 -5.12
CA GLY A 171 -8.43 -5.28 -5.07
C GLY A 171 -7.18 -4.42 -5.18
N PHE A 172 -6.24 -4.82 -6.05
CA PHE A 172 -4.96 -4.14 -6.24
C PHE A 172 -4.94 -3.32 -7.54
N ASN A 173 -4.63 -2.03 -7.46
CA ASN A 173 -4.64 -1.13 -8.62
C ASN A 173 -3.40 -0.23 -8.63
N TYR A 174 -3.03 0.29 -9.80
CA TYR A 174 -2.03 1.34 -9.89
C TYR A 174 -2.49 2.54 -10.72
N THR A 175 -1.89 3.70 -10.44
CA THR A 175 -2.16 4.97 -11.12
C THR A 175 -0.87 5.75 -11.34
N LEU A 176 -0.70 6.32 -12.53
CA LEU A 176 0.41 7.21 -12.85
C LEU A 176 0.10 8.66 -12.44
N VAL A 177 0.99 9.27 -11.68
CA VAL A 177 1.06 10.71 -11.41
C VAL A 177 2.21 11.30 -12.21
N ASP A 178 1.97 12.43 -12.88
CA ASP A 178 2.98 13.19 -13.60
C ASP A 178 3.07 14.61 -13.04
N LEU A 179 4.17 14.93 -12.38
CA LEU A 179 4.43 16.19 -11.69
C LEU A 179 4.64 17.37 -12.65
N SER A 180 4.90 17.11 -13.94
CA SER A 180 5.04 18.17 -14.95
C SER A 180 3.69 18.77 -15.35
N LEU A 181 2.59 18.08 -15.04
CA LEU A 181 1.22 18.53 -15.31
C LEU A 181 0.76 19.60 -14.30
N ASN A 182 -0.40 20.19 -14.57
CA ASN A 182 -1.04 21.20 -13.72
C ASN A 182 -0.10 22.35 -13.32
N GLY A 183 0.73 22.82 -14.25
CA GLY A 183 1.69 23.90 -14.01
C GLY A 183 2.85 23.53 -13.06
N GLY A 184 3.20 22.24 -12.95
CA GLY A 184 4.26 21.77 -12.07
C GLY A 184 3.78 21.41 -10.65
N PHE A 185 2.46 21.25 -10.45
CA PHE A 185 1.87 20.76 -9.21
C PHE A 185 1.40 19.31 -9.30
N GLY A 186 1.50 18.71 -10.48
CA GLY A 186 1.12 17.33 -10.70
C GLY A 186 -0.37 17.12 -10.96
N ASP A 187 -0.64 16.04 -11.69
CA ASP A 187 -1.97 15.55 -12.03
C ASP A 187 -1.88 14.02 -12.19
N VAL A 188 -2.99 13.33 -11.96
CA VAL A 188 -3.13 11.93 -12.32
C VAL A 188 -3.36 11.82 -13.83
N VAL A 189 -2.58 10.97 -14.49
CA VAL A 189 -2.69 10.73 -15.94
C VAL A 189 -3.96 9.91 -16.24
N PRO A 190 -5.00 10.47 -16.88
CA PRO A 190 -6.30 9.79 -16.97
C PRO A 190 -6.30 8.48 -17.75
N THR A 191 -5.34 8.30 -18.67
CA THR A 191 -5.19 7.08 -19.48
C THR A 191 -4.50 5.94 -18.75
N GLU A 192 -3.89 6.22 -17.60
CA GLU A 192 -3.16 5.24 -16.77
C GLU A 192 -3.56 5.43 -15.30
N LYS A 193 -4.88 5.41 -15.07
CA LYS A 193 -5.50 5.55 -13.75
C LYS A 193 -6.30 4.30 -13.40
N ASN A 194 -6.17 3.86 -12.16
CA ASN A 194 -6.90 2.71 -11.59
C ASN A 194 -6.77 1.45 -12.46
N ILE A 195 -5.55 1.18 -12.95
CA ILE A 195 -5.27 -0.01 -13.73
C ILE A 195 -5.22 -1.21 -12.78
N HIS A 196 -6.15 -2.12 -12.96
CA HIS A 196 -6.29 -3.30 -12.13
C HIS A 196 -5.17 -4.33 -12.36
N LEU A 197 -4.61 -4.82 -11.26
CA LEU A 197 -3.60 -5.87 -11.23
C LEU A 197 -4.21 -7.13 -10.62
N ILE A 198 -4.16 -8.24 -11.35
CA ILE A 198 -4.77 -9.50 -10.91
C ILE A 198 -3.89 -10.14 -9.82
N THR A 199 -4.45 -10.25 -8.61
CA THR A 199 -3.81 -10.82 -7.41
C THR A 199 -4.60 -12.01 -6.85
N TYR A 200 -5.35 -12.69 -7.71
CA TYR A 200 -6.23 -13.80 -7.37
C TYR A 200 -6.44 -14.72 -8.59
N ASP A 201 -7.03 -15.91 -8.39
CA ASP A 201 -7.51 -16.73 -9.51
C ASP A 201 -8.88 -16.22 -10.00
N PRO A 202 -8.98 -15.66 -11.23
CA PRO A 202 -10.24 -15.14 -11.76
C PRO A 202 -11.29 -16.21 -12.04
N ASN A 203 -10.92 -17.49 -11.99
CA ASN A 203 -11.85 -18.61 -12.18
C ASN A 203 -12.38 -19.18 -10.84
N ASP A 204 -11.84 -18.74 -9.70
CA ASP A 204 -12.26 -19.21 -8.39
C ASP A 204 -13.30 -18.25 -7.76
N GLN A 205 -14.52 -18.74 -7.60
CA GLN A 205 -15.64 -17.96 -7.05
C GLN A 205 -15.46 -17.56 -5.59
N SER A 206 -14.56 -18.23 -4.85
CA SER A 206 -14.20 -17.83 -3.48
C SER A 206 -13.17 -16.71 -3.44
N HIS A 207 -12.51 -16.42 -4.57
CA HIS A 207 -11.45 -15.41 -4.67
C HIS A 207 -11.95 -14.09 -5.26
N VAL A 208 -12.70 -14.18 -6.36
CA VAL A 208 -13.15 -13.00 -7.13
C VAL A 208 -13.92 -11.95 -6.34
N PRO A 209 -14.64 -12.28 -5.24
CA PRO A 209 -15.30 -11.26 -4.43
C PRO A 209 -14.35 -10.45 -3.55
N TYR A 210 -13.13 -10.93 -3.27
CA TYR A 210 -12.19 -10.30 -2.31
C TYR A 210 -10.94 -9.73 -2.96
N LYS A 211 -10.38 -10.43 -3.97
CA LYS A 211 -9.29 -10.01 -4.87
C LYS A 211 -7.91 -9.73 -4.24
N CYS A 212 -7.81 -9.15 -3.05
CA CYS A 212 -6.54 -8.75 -2.43
C CYS A 212 -6.67 -8.68 -0.88
N ALA A 213 -5.56 -8.82 -0.16
CA ALA A 213 -5.47 -8.45 1.26
C ALA A 213 -4.94 -7.01 1.39
N GLU A 214 -5.10 -6.38 2.56
CA GLU A 214 -4.67 -5.00 2.86
C GLU A 214 -3.15 -4.83 3.07
N LYS A 215 -2.35 -5.57 2.31
CA LYS A 215 -0.93 -5.75 2.58
C LYS A 215 -0.13 -5.42 1.33
N ILE A 216 0.67 -4.36 1.40
CA ILE A 216 1.49 -3.89 0.29
C ILE A 216 2.85 -3.40 0.81
N THR A 217 3.90 -3.62 0.02
CA THR A 217 5.21 -3.01 0.23
C THR A 217 5.93 -2.82 -1.10
N ALA A 218 7.05 -2.11 -1.09
CA ALA A 218 7.95 -2.00 -2.22
C ALA A 218 9.39 -2.34 -1.82
N VAL A 219 10.16 -2.85 -2.78
CA VAL A 219 11.57 -3.23 -2.62
C VAL A 219 12.33 -2.78 -3.86
N GLU A 220 13.49 -2.15 -3.68
CA GLU A 220 14.39 -1.87 -4.80
C GLU A 220 14.91 -3.18 -5.40
N HIS A 221 14.84 -3.29 -6.72
CA HIS A 221 15.35 -4.44 -7.44
C HIS A 221 16.88 -4.47 -7.36
N ALA A 222 17.47 -5.65 -7.47
CA ALA A 222 18.93 -5.86 -7.44
C ALA A 222 19.72 -5.11 -8.53
N ASP A 223 19.05 -4.48 -9.50
CA ASP A 223 19.70 -3.69 -10.56
C ASP A 223 19.91 -2.23 -10.15
N GLY A 224 19.30 -1.77 -9.05
CA GLY A 224 19.38 -0.39 -8.58
C GLY A 224 18.58 0.62 -9.41
N ASP A 225 17.82 0.14 -10.40
CA ASP A 225 17.15 0.96 -11.41
C ASP A 225 15.66 0.56 -11.59
N SER A 226 15.17 -0.41 -10.82
CA SER A 226 13.77 -0.83 -10.85
C SER A 226 13.26 -1.21 -9.46
N TYR A 227 11.95 -1.43 -9.35
CA TYR A 227 11.31 -1.78 -8.09
C TYR A 227 10.46 -3.04 -8.25
N TRP A 228 10.32 -3.77 -7.15
CA TRP A 228 9.24 -4.72 -6.93
C TRP A 228 8.18 -4.06 -6.06
N VAL A 229 6.93 -4.10 -6.50
CA VAL A 229 5.77 -3.82 -5.63
C VAL A 229 5.09 -5.12 -5.31
N ILE A 230 4.95 -5.40 -4.02
CA ILE A 230 4.61 -6.72 -3.51
C ILE A 230 3.33 -6.60 -2.70
N THR A 231 2.36 -7.44 -3.03
CA THR A 231 1.13 -7.61 -2.26
C THR A 231 0.86 -9.09 -2.01
N HIS A 232 -0.20 -9.39 -1.29
CA HIS A 232 -0.51 -10.73 -0.83
C HIS A 232 -2.03 -10.99 -0.88
N PHE A 233 -2.40 -12.20 -1.29
CA PHE A 233 -3.76 -12.70 -1.20
C PHE A 233 -3.74 -14.18 -0.81
N ILE A 234 -4.53 -14.52 0.20
CA ILE A 234 -4.66 -15.86 0.82
C ILE A 234 -3.34 -16.46 1.30
N ASP A 235 -2.55 -17.04 0.41
CA ASP A 235 -1.28 -17.72 0.68
C ASP A 235 -0.25 -17.40 -0.41
N THR A 236 -0.53 -16.42 -1.26
CA THR A 236 0.26 -16.12 -2.44
C THR A 236 0.72 -14.68 -2.41
N PHE A 237 2.03 -14.50 -2.55
CA PHE A 237 2.66 -13.21 -2.82
C PHE A 237 2.65 -12.92 -4.31
N TYR A 238 2.38 -11.66 -4.66
CA TYR A 238 2.40 -11.15 -6.03
C TYR A 238 3.41 -10.01 -6.10
N ALA A 239 4.51 -10.20 -6.82
CA ALA A 239 5.54 -9.19 -7.02
C ALA A 239 5.47 -8.64 -8.46
N PHE A 240 5.07 -7.37 -8.60
CA PHE A 240 5.01 -6.64 -9.87
C PHE A 240 6.27 -5.84 -10.06
N ARG A 241 6.91 -5.97 -11.23
CA ARG A 241 8.10 -5.18 -11.56
C ARG A 241 7.68 -3.81 -12.08
N VAL A 242 8.34 -2.76 -11.60
CA VAL A 242 8.23 -1.40 -12.12
C VAL A 242 9.59 -0.98 -12.65
N ASP A 243 9.67 -0.78 -13.96
CA ASP A 243 10.89 -0.32 -14.64
C ASP A 243 10.61 0.91 -15.52
N SER A 244 11.56 1.29 -16.36
CA SER A 244 11.43 2.50 -17.19
C SER A 244 10.33 2.45 -18.24
N ASN A 245 9.85 1.25 -18.57
CA ASN A 245 8.69 1.03 -19.42
C ASN A 245 7.36 1.12 -18.66
N GLY A 246 7.39 1.23 -17.33
CA GLY A 246 6.22 1.31 -16.46
C GLY A 246 6.02 0.05 -15.61
N VAL A 247 4.76 -0.17 -15.19
CA VAL A 247 4.37 -1.34 -14.40
C VAL A 247 4.20 -2.55 -15.32
N ASN A 248 4.90 -3.66 -15.04
CA ASN A 248 4.62 -4.95 -15.66
C ASN A 248 3.41 -5.60 -14.96
N PRO A 249 2.27 -5.79 -15.65
CA PRO A 249 1.06 -6.32 -15.03
C PRO A 249 1.12 -7.82 -14.71
N ASN A 250 2.15 -8.52 -15.17
CA ASN A 250 2.33 -9.95 -14.89
C ASN A 250 3.22 -10.12 -13.66
N ALA A 251 2.61 -10.43 -12.52
CA ALA A 251 3.34 -10.67 -11.28
C ALA A 251 4.19 -11.94 -11.35
N VAL A 252 5.33 -11.90 -10.65
CA VAL A 252 5.99 -13.12 -10.16
C VAL A 252 5.22 -13.58 -8.93
N THR A 253 4.65 -14.78 -8.98
CA THR A 253 3.80 -15.33 -7.92
C THR A 253 4.54 -16.36 -7.09
N SER A 254 4.42 -16.26 -5.76
CA SER A 254 5.02 -17.22 -4.82
C SER A 254 3.98 -17.67 -3.78
N GLN A 255 3.49 -18.90 -3.91
CA GLN A 255 2.58 -19.50 -2.93
C GLN A 255 3.38 -20.03 -1.72
N GLN A 256 3.06 -19.55 -0.52
CA GLN A 256 3.74 -19.85 0.73
C GLN A 256 2.75 -20.01 1.88
N THR A 257 3.13 -20.77 2.91
CA THR A 257 2.35 -20.84 4.16
C THR A 257 2.47 -19.52 4.94
N PRO A 258 1.43 -19.12 5.70
CA PRO A 258 0.20 -19.84 5.99
C PRO A 258 -0.91 -19.59 4.96
N PHE A 259 -1.86 -20.52 4.89
CA PHE A 259 -3.12 -20.29 4.18
C PHE A 259 -4.07 -19.43 5.00
N ILE A 260 -4.51 -18.29 4.43
CA ILE A 260 -5.46 -17.37 5.05
C ILE A 260 -6.83 -17.54 4.42
N THR A 261 -7.79 -18.11 5.16
CA THR A 261 -9.11 -18.48 4.63
C THR A 261 -9.98 -17.28 4.26
N THR A 262 -10.76 -17.41 3.18
CA THR A 262 -11.70 -16.40 2.68
C THR A 262 -13.03 -16.36 3.45
N GLU A 263 -13.34 -17.37 4.26
CA GLU A 263 -14.59 -17.41 5.06
C GLU A 263 -14.73 -16.19 6.00
N GLY A 264 -13.61 -15.69 6.54
CA GLY A 264 -13.54 -14.51 7.40
C GLY A 264 -12.80 -13.32 6.78
N TYR A 265 -12.76 -13.21 5.44
CA TYR A 265 -11.71 -12.43 4.77
C TYR A 265 -11.66 -10.94 5.12
N ARG A 266 -12.80 -10.30 5.42
CA ARG A 266 -12.80 -8.90 5.89
C ARG A 266 -11.85 -8.69 7.08
N ARG A 267 -11.72 -9.68 7.98
CA ARG A 267 -10.79 -9.60 9.12
C ARG A 267 -9.48 -10.32 8.89
N ASN A 268 -9.50 -11.41 8.12
CA ASN A 268 -8.29 -12.18 7.82
C ASN A 268 -7.36 -11.44 6.82
N GLY A 269 -7.94 -10.57 5.99
CA GLY A 269 -7.26 -9.68 5.04
C GLY A 269 -6.47 -8.56 5.71
N ILE A 270 -6.80 -8.19 6.94
CA ILE A 270 -6.13 -7.14 7.72
C ILE A 270 -4.69 -7.54 8.07
N GLY A 271 -3.77 -6.59 8.00
CA GLY A 271 -2.41 -6.75 8.54
C GLY A 271 -1.39 -5.85 7.87
N TYR A 272 -0.11 -6.20 8.00
CA TYR A 272 0.98 -5.43 7.38
C TYR A 272 1.98 -6.33 6.70
N LEU A 273 2.54 -5.83 5.60
CA LEU A 273 3.69 -6.39 4.91
C LEU A 273 4.82 -5.36 4.91
N LYS A 274 6.01 -5.76 5.32
CA LYS A 274 7.20 -4.90 5.32
C LYS A 274 8.41 -5.63 4.76
N SER A 275 9.23 -4.89 4.02
CA SER A 275 10.53 -5.32 3.55
C SER A 275 11.65 -4.93 4.53
N SER A 276 12.72 -5.73 4.54
CA SER A 276 13.97 -5.31 5.20
C SER A 276 14.66 -4.21 4.38
N PRO A 277 15.47 -3.34 5.02
CA PRO A 277 16.16 -2.25 4.31
C PRO A 277 17.11 -2.70 3.19
N ASP A 278 17.66 -3.91 3.27
CA ASP A 278 18.50 -4.50 2.24
C ASP A 278 17.71 -5.26 1.17
N GLY A 279 16.37 -5.29 1.27
CA GLY A 279 15.49 -5.97 0.33
C GLY A 279 15.59 -7.49 0.35
N SER A 280 16.25 -8.12 1.32
CA SER A 280 16.44 -9.58 1.33
C SER A 280 15.35 -10.36 2.10
N LYS A 281 14.47 -9.66 2.82
CA LYS A 281 13.41 -10.26 3.65
C LYS A 281 12.09 -9.55 3.48
N LEU A 282 11.03 -10.32 3.67
CA LEU A 282 9.68 -9.81 3.89
C LEU A 282 9.16 -10.31 5.23
N ALA A 283 8.51 -9.44 6.00
CA ALA A 283 7.77 -9.79 7.20
C ALA A 283 6.30 -9.46 7.01
N ILE A 284 5.42 -10.40 7.36
CA ILE A 284 3.97 -10.22 7.29
C ILE A 284 3.35 -10.47 8.67
N CYS A 285 2.49 -9.57 9.10
CA CYS A 285 1.60 -9.78 10.24
C CYS A 285 0.19 -10.01 9.70
N HIS A 286 -0.41 -11.15 10.02
CA HIS A 286 -1.83 -11.40 9.81
C HIS A 286 -2.57 -11.08 11.10
N ALA A 287 -3.61 -10.23 11.03
CA ALA A 287 -4.38 -9.89 12.21
C ALA A 287 -5.15 -11.10 12.76
N GLN A 288 -5.76 -11.88 11.86
CA GLN A 288 -6.62 -13.02 12.16
C GLN A 288 -6.55 -14.08 11.05
N ASN A 289 -7.00 -15.30 11.36
CA ASN A 289 -7.27 -16.36 10.39
C ASN A 289 -8.44 -17.23 10.90
N LEU A 290 -9.67 -16.72 10.76
CA LEU A 290 -10.90 -17.35 11.24
C LEU A 290 -11.68 -18.01 10.09
N ASP A 291 -12.23 -19.20 10.34
CA ASP A 291 -13.09 -19.96 9.41
C ASP A 291 -14.57 -19.51 9.45
N THR A 292 -14.85 -18.29 9.90
CA THR A 292 -16.21 -17.75 9.95
C THR A 292 -16.25 -16.29 9.49
N PRO A 293 -17.34 -15.86 8.81
CA PRO A 293 -17.58 -14.46 8.50
C PRO A 293 -17.81 -13.69 9.80
N SER A 294 -16.75 -13.19 10.42
CA SER A 294 -16.85 -12.56 11.73
C SER A 294 -17.49 -11.18 11.59
N SER A 295 -18.80 -11.09 11.81
CA SER A 295 -19.50 -9.83 12.14
C SER A 295 -19.76 -9.66 13.64
N ASN A 296 -19.41 -10.66 14.49
CA ASN A 296 -19.83 -10.63 15.90
C ASN A 296 -18.94 -11.33 16.95
N THR A 297 -17.74 -11.75 16.60
CA THR A 297 -16.79 -12.27 17.60
C THR A 297 -15.54 -11.40 17.64
N ALA A 298 -15.48 -10.51 18.63
CA ALA A 298 -14.19 -10.11 19.16
C ALA A 298 -13.37 -11.37 19.51
N SER A 299 -12.04 -11.24 19.46
CA SER A 299 -11.09 -12.11 20.19
C SER A 299 -10.84 -13.53 19.67
N GLY A 300 -10.68 -13.70 18.36
CA GLY A 300 -9.81 -14.77 17.88
C GLY A 300 -8.36 -14.28 17.89
N ASN A 301 -7.55 -14.65 18.88
CA ASN A 301 -6.09 -14.50 18.80
C ASN A 301 -5.54 -15.52 17.80
N THR A 302 -6.00 -15.49 16.54
CA THR A 302 -5.61 -16.43 15.47
C THR A 302 -4.66 -15.81 14.45
N GLY A 303 -4.26 -14.55 14.67
CA GLY A 303 -3.23 -13.90 13.89
C GLY A 303 -1.85 -14.55 14.03
N SER A 304 -0.92 -14.13 13.18
CA SER A 304 0.44 -14.66 13.19
C SER A 304 1.44 -13.70 12.54
N LEU A 305 2.71 -13.82 12.91
CA LEU A 305 3.84 -13.10 12.33
C LEU A 305 4.76 -14.11 11.62
N TRP A 306 5.04 -13.83 10.35
CA TRP A 306 5.91 -14.65 9.51
C TRP A 306 7.01 -13.83 8.87
N LEU A 307 8.16 -14.47 8.67
CA LEU A 307 9.30 -13.95 7.95
C LEU A 307 9.58 -14.83 6.73
N TYR A 308 9.97 -14.22 5.62
CA TYR A 308 10.29 -14.90 4.37
C TYR A 308 11.60 -14.36 3.82
N ASP A 309 12.27 -15.20 3.03
CA ASP A 309 13.34 -14.76 2.15
C ASP A 309 12.74 -14.13 0.90
N PHE A 310 13.27 -12.99 0.48
CA PHE A 310 12.92 -12.35 -0.78
C PHE A 310 14.14 -12.24 -1.67
N ASP A 311 14.02 -12.74 -2.88
CA ASP A 311 15.02 -12.58 -3.92
C ASP A 311 14.69 -11.34 -4.75
N ASN A 312 15.35 -10.22 -4.43
CA ASN A 312 15.14 -8.95 -5.10
C ASN A 312 15.63 -8.91 -6.56
N LEU A 313 16.31 -9.96 -7.05
CA LEU A 313 16.63 -10.13 -8.47
C LEU A 313 15.47 -10.78 -9.24
N THR A 314 14.73 -11.70 -8.60
CA THR A 314 13.71 -12.51 -9.30
C THR A 314 12.28 -12.19 -8.90
N GLY A 315 12.06 -11.51 -7.77
CA GLY A 315 10.73 -11.27 -7.20
C GLY A 315 10.15 -12.48 -6.45
N MET A 316 10.93 -13.56 -6.27
CA MET A 316 10.46 -14.77 -5.60
C MET A 316 10.49 -14.65 -4.08
N VAL A 317 9.43 -15.14 -3.43
CA VAL A 317 9.32 -15.25 -1.97
C VAL A 317 9.45 -16.72 -1.58
N ASN A 318 10.30 -17.04 -0.59
CA ASN A 318 10.59 -18.41 -0.16
C ASN A 318 10.82 -18.52 1.35
N ASN A 319 11.00 -19.76 1.82
CA ASN A 319 11.46 -20.09 3.17
C ASN A 319 10.61 -19.44 4.29
N PRO A 320 9.29 -19.74 4.35
CA PRO A 320 8.41 -19.20 5.37
C PRO A 320 8.86 -19.65 6.77
N LEU A 321 9.03 -18.68 7.66
CA LEU A 321 9.36 -18.89 9.06
C LEU A 321 8.30 -18.23 9.94
N ASN A 322 7.55 -19.06 10.67
CA ASN A 322 6.63 -18.58 11.70
C ASN A 322 7.42 -18.10 12.91
N LEU A 323 7.33 -16.81 13.23
CA LEU A 323 7.99 -16.21 14.38
C LEU A 323 7.08 -16.15 15.60
N GLN A 324 5.76 -16.01 15.39
CA GLN A 324 4.79 -15.93 16.47
C GLN A 324 3.40 -16.31 15.97
N ASN A 325 2.72 -17.19 16.70
CA ASN A 325 1.28 -17.33 16.65
C ASN A 325 0.68 -16.46 17.75
N ASN A 326 -0.40 -15.74 17.46
CA ASN A 326 -1.23 -15.21 18.54
C ASN A 326 -1.87 -16.40 19.27
N THR A 327 -1.96 -16.31 20.61
CA THR A 327 -2.58 -17.31 21.50
C THR A 327 -3.75 -16.69 22.23
#